data_AF-A0A941CXK4-F1
#
_entry.id   AF-A0A941CXK4-F1
#
_cell.length_a   1.000
_cell.length_b   1.000
_cell.length_c   1.000
_cell.angle_alpha   90.00
_cell.angle_beta   90.00
_cell.angle_gamma   90.00
#
_symmetry.space_group_name_H-M   'P 1'
#
loop_
_entity.id
_entity.type
_entity.pdbx_description
1 polymer ?
#
loop_
_entity_poly.entity_id
_entity_poly.type
_entity_poly.pdbx_seq_one_letter_code
_entity_poly.pdbx_strand_id
1 'polypeptide(L)'
;MKLTRNNREAFEEMVEQVAYLSMDAAKKGIPYSLYINILSMNRVPFIHQAEGKGEKHLGNTLELLARIQGGTFTVPFENMLNQIILKEPLATDVIQGGMNLPDYDYYYSLFEHKGSRVHHLQTDRAQEEGVAADGSFA
;
A
#
# COMPACT_ATOMS: atom_id res chain seq x y z
N MET A 1 0.09 5.50 -20.44
CA MET A 1 0.78 4.29 -19.98
C MET A 1 -0.12 3.10 -20.25
N LYS A 2 0.27 2.15 -21.13
CA LYS A 2 -0.52 0.95 -21.42
C LYS A 2 -0.23 -0.09 -20.34
N LEU A 3 -1.26 -0.61 -19.66
CA LEU A 3 -1.08 -1.76 -18.77
C LEU A 3 -0.62 -2.95 -19.60
N THR A 4 0.56 -3.49 -19.29
CA THR A 4 0.90 -4.85 -19.69
C THR A 4 0.00 -5.82 -18.92
N ARG A 5 -0.26 -7.01 -19.48
CA ARG A 5 -1.13 -8.01 -18.87
C ARG A 5 -0.69 -8.37 -17.45
N ASN A 6 0.62 -8.45 -17.22
CA ASN A 6 1.22 -8.75 -15.90
C ASN A 6 0.92 -7.65 -14.87
N ASN A 7 0.95 -6.37 -15.27
CA ASN A 7 0.70 -5.25 -14.36
C ASN A 7 -0.75 -5.17 -13.88
N ARG A 8 -1.70 -5.62 -14.72
CA ARG A 8 -3.10 -5.69 -14.30
C ARG A 8 -3.33 -6.80 -13.28
N GLU A 9 -2.76 -7.98 -13.51
CA GLU A 9 -2.92 -9.12 -12.60
C GLU A 9 -2.30 -8.83 -11.22
N ALA A 10 -1.11 -8.22 -11.18
CA ALA A 10 -0.50 -7.79 -9.93
C ALA A 10 -1.33 -6.72 -9.20
N PHE A 11 -1.97 -5.81 -9.93
CA PHE A 11 -2.85 -4.80 -9.35
C PHE A 11 -4.10 -5.43 -8.70
N GLU A 12 -4.78 -6.34 -9.40
CA GLU A 12 -5.94 -7.05 -8.87
C GLU A 12 -5.58 -7.87 -7.63
N GLU A 13 -4.42 -8.54 -7.63
CA GLU A 13 -3.94 -9.31 -6.48
C GLU A 13 -3.69 -8.41 -5.26
N MET A 14 -3.09 -7.22 -5.45
CA MET A 14 -2.94 -6.26 -4.35
C MET A 14 -4.29 -5.81 -3.80
N VAL A 15 -5.28 -5.55 -4.67
CA VAL A 15 -6.63 -5.16 -4.24
C VAL A 15 -7.29 -6.28 -3.43
N GLU A 16 -7.16 -7.52 -3.89
CA GLU A 16 -7.69 -8.70 -3.19
C GLU A 16 -7.04 -8.89 -1.81
N GLN A 17 -5.71 -8.80 -1.74
CA GLN A 17 -4.96 -8.93 -0.48
C GLN A 17 -5.37 -7.86 0.53
N VAL A 18 -5.48 -6.59 0.11
CA VAL A 18 -5.90 -5.49 1.00
C VAL A 18 -7.34 -5.68 1.45
N ALA A 19 -8.24 -6.10 0.55
CA ALA A 19 -9.64 -6.38 0.89
C ALA A 19 -9.75 -7.52 1.93
N TYR A 20 -8.96 -8.59 1.74
CA TYR A 20 -8.90 -9.72 2.67
C TYR A 20 -8.42 -9.28 4.06
N LEU A 21 -7.29 -8.58 4.15
CA LEU A 21 -6.74 -8.08 5.42
C LEU A 21 -7.71 -7.14 6.13
N SER A 22 -8.35 -6.25 5.36
CA SER A 22 -9.36 -5.32 5.88
C SER A 22 -10.55 -6.05 6.47
N MET A 23 -11.01 -7.12 5.81
CA MET A 23 -12.11 -7.96 6.29
C MET A 23 -11.71 -8.70 7.57
N ASP A 24 -10.52 -9.29 7.61
CA ASP A 24 -10.03 -10.03 8.78
C ASP A 24 -9.82 -9.10 9.98
N ALA A 25 -9.23 -7.92 9.77
CA ALA A 25 -9.09 -6.88 10.78
C ALA A 25 -10.45 -6.44 11.34
N ALA A 26 -11.44 -6.21 10.46
CA ALA A 26 -12.79 -5.84 10.89
C ALA A 26 -13.46 -6.94 11.72
N LYS A 27 -13.34 -8.22 11.32
CA LYS A 27 -13.86 -9.37 12.08
C LYS A 27 -13.21 -9.50 13.46
N LYS A 28 -11.91 -9.20 13.56
CA LYS A 28 -11.13 -9.26 14.81
C LYS A 28 -11.23 -7.98 15.65
N GLY A 29 -11.89 -6.93 15.15
CA GLY A 29 -11.98 -5.63 15.82
C GLY A 29 -10.65 -4.88 15.88
N ILE A 30 -9.70 -5.19 14.99
CA ILE A 30 -8.38 -4.56 14.90
C ILE A 30 -8.53 -3.23 14.16
N PRO A 31 -8.15 -2.09 14.77
CA PRO A 31 -8.11 -0.82 14.07
C PRO A 31 -6.97 -0.79 13.05
N TYR A 32 -7.20 -0.16 11.91
CA TYR A 32 -6.17 0.04 10.89
C TYR A 32 -6.37 1.36 10.14
N SER A 33 -5.29 1.86 9.56
CA SER A 33 -5.26 2.91 8.55
C SER A 33 -4.72 2.34 7.24
N LEU A 34 -5.13 2.90 6.10
CA LEU A 34 -4.70 2.43 4.78
C LEU A 34 -4.06 3.56 3.98
N TYR A 35 -2.91 3.27 3.39
CA TYR A 35 -2.14 4.18 2.53
C TYR A 35 -1.92 3.54 1.17
N ILE A 36 -2.20 4.27 0.10
CA ILE A 36 -2.00 3.79 -1.27
C ILE A 36 -1.33 4.89 -2.07
N ASN A 37 -0.23 4.56 -2.75
CA ASN A 37 0.61 5.52 -3.50
C ASN A 37 -0.01 6.02 -4.81
N ILE A 38 -1.33 6.19 -4.85
CA ILE A 38 -2.06 6.77 -5.97
C ILE A 38 -2.21 8.26 -5.74
N LEU A 39 -1.87 9.05 -6.76
CA LEU A 39 -1.95 10.51 -6.73
C LEU A 39 -3.35 10.97 -6.34
N SER A 40 -3.43 11.78 -5.30
CA SER A 40 -4.66 12.43 -4.83
C SER A 40 -4.51 13.94 -4.90
N MET A 41 -5.59 14.65 -5.26
CA MET A 41 -5.63 16.12 -5.29
C MET A 41 -5.86 16.73 -3.90
N ASN A 42 -5.60 15.96 -2.84
CA ASN A 42 -5.78 16.34 -1.45
C ASN A 42 -4.49 16.99 -0.88
N ARG A 43 -4.56 17.48 0.36
CA ARG A 43 -3.37 18.01 1.08
C ARG A 43 -2.26 16.96 1.23
N VAL A 44 -2.65 15.70 1.35
CA VAL A 44 -1.75 14.55 1.27
C VAL A 44 -1.79 14.06 -0.17
N PRO A 45 -0.65 13.97 -0.88
CA PRO A 45 -0.64 13.74 -2.33
C PRO A 45 -0.95 12.28 -2.70
N PHE A 46 -1.28 11.43 -1.73
CA PHE A 46 -1.63 10.02 -1.92
C PHE A 46 -2.95 9.70 -1.23
N ILE A 47 -3.57 8.59 -1.60
CA ILE A 47 -4.79 8.11 -0.96
C ILE A 47 -4.46 7.66 0.47
N HIS A 48 -5.19 8.21 1.42
CA HIS A 48 -5.10 7.87 2.83
C HIS A 48 -6.51 7.70 3.42
N GLN A 49 -6.75 6.56 4.05
CA GLN A 49 -7.88 6.32 4.92
C GLN A 49 -7.37 6.26 6.37
N ALA A 50 -7.77 7.27 7.15
CA ALA A 50 -7.40 7.40 8.55
C ALA A 50 -7.88 6.22 9.40
N GLU A 51 -7.23 6.01 10.55
CA GLU A 51 -7.51 4.87 11.42
C GLU A 51 -9.00 4.70 11.74
N GLY A 52 -9.50 3.48 11.58
CA GLY A 52 -10.83 3.10 12.02
C GLY A 52 -10.97 1.60 12.20
N LYS A 53 -12.18 1.15 12.57
CA LYS A 53 -12.46 -0.26 12.86
C LYS A 53 -13.90 -0.66 12.55
N GLY A 54 -14.13 -1.97 12.47
CA GLY A 54 -15.45 -2.57 12.31
C GLY A 54 -16.04 -2.44 10.90
N GLU A 55 -17.30 -2.86 10.75
CA GLU A 55 -17.97 -3.01 9.44
C GLU A 55 -18.06 -1.71 8.65
N LYS A 56 -18.33 -0.57 9.31
CA LYS A 56 -18.39 0.72 8.64
C LYS A 56 -17.04 1.09 8.01
N HIS A 57 -15.95 0.83 8.73
CA HIS A 57 -14.61 1.13 8.23
C HIS A 57 -14.24 0.21 7.08
N LEU A 58 -14.55 -1.10 7.19
CA LEU A 58 -14.42 -2.05 6.09
C LEU A 58 -15.21 -1.60 4.85
N GLY A 59 -16.47 -1.17 5.02
CA GLY A 59 -17.30 -0.69 3.92
C GLY A 59 -16.64 0.47 3.18
N ASN A 60 -16.13 1.46 3.91
CA ASN A 60 -15.37 2.57 3.32
C ASN A 60 -14.12 2.09 2.58
N THR A 61 -13.40 1.11 3.13
CA THR A 61 -12.20 0.54 2.49
C THR A 61 -12.54 -0.13 1.17
N LEU A 62 -13.57 -0.97 1.14
CA LEU A 62 -14.02 -1.65 -0.09
C LEU A 62 -14.51 -0.64 -1.15
N GLU A 63 -15.20 0.41 -0.72
CA GLU A 63 -15.66 1.48 -1.59
C GLU A 63 -14.50 2.31 -2.16
N LEU A 64 -13.42 2.47 -1.40
CA LEU A 64 -12.18 3.10 -1.83
C LEU A 64 -11.45 2.22 -2.85
N LEU A 65 -11.28 0.93 -2.55
CA LEU A 65 -10.64 -0.04 -3.45
C LEU A 65 -11.38 -0.16 -4.78
N ALA A 66 -12.72 -0.21 -4.76
CA ALA A 66 -13.55 -0.32 -5.95
C ALA A 66 -13.44 0.89 -6.91
N ARG A 67 -12.96 2.04 -6.42
CA ARG A 67 -12.74 3.24 -7.24
C ARG A 67 -11.37 3.26 -7.91
N ILE A 68 -10.44 2.43 -7.47
CA ILE A 68 -9.10 2.42 -8.03
C ILE A 68 -9.15 1.75 -9.41
N GLN A 69 -8.71 2.48 -10.43
CA GLN A 69 -8.63 1.97 -11.80
C GLN A 69 -7.16 1.81 -12.21
N GLY A 70 -6.90 0.78 -13.02
CA GLY A 70 -5.58 0.58 -13.65
C GLY A 70 -5.23 1.76 -14.57
N GLY A 71 -4.06 2.37 -14.34
CA GLY A 71 -3.57 3.53 -15.13
C GLY A 71 -3.66 4.87 -14.41
N THR A 72 -3.91 4.86 -13.10
CA THR A 72 -3.82 6.04 -12.23
C THR A 72 -2.36 6.46 -12.03
N PHE A 73 -2.13 7.78 -11.96
CA PHE A 73 -0.80 8.32 -11.63
C PHE A 73 -0.44 7.95 -10.20
N THR A 74 0.82 7.56 -9.97
CA THR A 74 1.33 7.23 -8.64
C THR A 74 2.23 8.34 -8.11
N VAL A 75 2.33 8.40 -6.79
CA VAL A 75 3.39 9.14 -6.10
C VAL A 75 4.59 8.19 -5.94
N PRO A 76 5.84 8.68 -6.05
CA PRO A 76 7.00 7.87 -5.70
C PRO A 76 6.84 7.28 -4.29
N PHE A 77 7.06 5.97 -4.16
CA PHE A 77 6.69 5.24 -2.95
C PHE A 77 7.47 5.73 -1.73
N GLU A 78 8.76 6.04 -1.92
CA GLU A 78 9.65 6.65 -0.95
C GLU A 78 9.14 8.00 -0.41
N ASN A 79 8.48 8.81 -1.25
CA ASN A 79 7.88 10.07 -0.82
C ASN A 79 6.66 9.84 0.06
N MET A 80 5.89 8.78 -0.21
CA MET A 80 4.79 8.36 0.65
C MET A 80 5.31 7.84 1.99
N LEU A 81 6.28 6.91 1.98
CA LEU A 81 6.87 6.33 3.20
C LEU A 81 7.48 7.42 4.09
N ASN A 82 8.27 8.34 3.53
CA ASN A 82 8.83 9.47 4.27
C ASN A 82 7.75 10.29 4.97
N GLN A 83 6.66 10.60 4.29
CA GLN A 83 5.57 11.37 4.89
C GLN A 83 4.87 10.61 6.01
N ILE A 84 4.61 9.31 5.83
CA ILE A 84 4.00 8.47 6.87
C ILE A 84 4.92 8.44 8.10
N ILE A 85 6.21 8.14 7.90
CA ILE A 85 7.20 8.09 8.98
C ILE A 85 7.24 9.41 9.74
N LEU A 86 7.19 10.56 9.07
CA LEU A 86 7.32 11.87 9.71
C LEU A 86 6.05 12.35 10.42
N LYS A 87 4.86 12.02 9.91
CA LYS A 87 3.60 12.67 10.30
C LYS A 87 2.64 11.77 11.08
N GLU A 88 2.72 10.47 10.89
CA GLU A 88 1.74 9.54 11.44
C GLU A 88 2.17 9.03 12.82
N PRO A 89 1.21 8.74 13.72
CA PRO A 89 1.51 8.08 14.98
C PRO A 89 2.10 6.69 14.75
N LEU A 90 2.83 6.19 15.76
CA LEU A 90 3.47 4.88 15.67
C LEU A 90 2.42 3.77 15.52
N ALA A 91 2.48 3.05 14.41
CA ALA A 91 1.75 1.80 14.23
C ALA A 91 2.54 0.63 14.84
N THR A 92 1.85 -0.32 15.49
CA THR A 92 2.51 -1.52 16.03
C THR A 92 3.01 -2.44 14.92
N ASP A 93 2.21 -2.58 13.86
CA ASP A 93 2.50 -3.43 12.70
C ASP A 93 2.26 -2.62 11.42
N VAL A 94 3.20 -2.71 10.49
CA VAL A 94 3.12 -2.14 9.15
C VAL A 94 3.13 -3.31 8.18
N ILE A 95 2.07 -3.42 7.37
CA ILE A 95 1.97 -4.46 6.34
C ILE A 95 2.18 -3.79 4.99
N GLN A 96 3.27 -4.13 4.32
CA GLN A 96 3.57 -3.68 2.97
C GLN A 96 3.01 -4.70 1.96
N GLY A 97 2.17 -4.20 1.04
CA GLY A 97 1.70 -4.92 -0.13
C GLY A 97 2.27 -4.34 -1.42
N GLY A 98 2.37 -5.17 -2.46
CA GLY A 98 2.91 -4.79 -3.76
C GLY A 98 4.42 -4.96 -3.89
N MET A 99 5.00 -4.35 -4.93
CA MET A 99 6.42 -4.52 -5.25
C MET A 99 7.32 -4.06 -4.11
N ASN A 100 8.19 -4.96 -3.66
CA ASN A 100 9.23 -4.64 -2.70
C ASN A 100 10.58 -4.53 -3.41
N LEU A 101 11.15 -3.31 -3.45
CA LEU A 101 12.45 -3.04 -4.05
C LEU A 101 13.49 -2.82 -2.94
N PRO A 102 14.76 -3.23 -3.15
CA PRO A 102 15.83 -3.04 -2.15
C PRO A 102 16.00 -1.59 -1.67
N ASP A 103 15.72 -0.62 -2.55
CA ASP A 103 15.80 0.80 -2.22
C ASP A 103 14.82 1.23 -1.12
N TYR A 104 13.81 0.41 -0.81
CA TYR A 104 12.84 0.66 0.26
C TYR A 104 13.26 0.11 1.63
N ASP A 105 14.29 -0.74 1.71
CA ASP A 105 14.76 -1.36 2.96
C ASP A 105 15.17 -0.31 3.99
N TYR A 106 15.74 0.81 3.54
CA TYR A 106 16.04 1.94 4.41
C TYR A 106 14.79 2.46 5.13
N TYR A 107 13.66 2.62 4.43
CA TYR A 107 12.42 3.11 5.04
C TYR A 107 11.79 2.12 5.99
N TYR A 108 11.86 0.82 5.70
CA TYR A 108 11.37 -0.21 6.63
C TYR A 108 12.18 -0.21 7.91
N SER A 109 13.52 -0.08 7.82
CA SER A 109 14.36 0.04 9.02
C SER A 109 13.99 1.25 9.88
N LEU A 110 13.54 2.36 9.29
CA LEU A 110 13.04 3.52 10.04
C LEU A 110 11.74 3.24 10.80
N PHE A 111 10.81 2.47 10.22
CA PHE A 111 9.63 2.01 10.94
C PHE A 111 10.01 1.10 12.11
N GLU A 112 10.93 0.17 11.89
CA GLU A 112 11.42 -0.75 12.93
C GLU A 112 12.14 -0.03 14.07
N HIS A 113 12.99 0.94 13.75
CA HIS A 113 13.66 1.78 14.75
C HIS A 113 12.68 2.62 15.58
N LYS A 114 11.52 2.97 15.02
CA LYS A 114 10.44 3.63 15.76
C LYS A 114 9.62 2.67 16.62
N GLY A 115 9.79 1.36 16.46
CA GLY A 115 9.13 0.32 17.25
C GLY A 115 8.02 -0.45 16.52
N SER A 116 7.83 -0.22 15.23
CA SER A 116 6.90 -1.00 14.40
C SER A 116 7.51 -2.34 14.00
N ARG A 117 6.67 -3.35 13.73
CA ARG A 117 7.09 -4.54 12.97
C ARG A 117 6.68 -4.38 11.53
N VAL A 118 7.60 -4.59 10.60
CA VAL A 118 7.29 -4.54 9.16
C VAL A 118 7.09 -5.96 8.63
N HIS A 119 5.97 -6.16 7.93
CA HIS A 119 5.61 -7.41 7.29
C HIS A 119 5.44 -7.17 5.79
N HIS A 120 5.89 -8.11 4.96
CA HIS A 120 5.75 -8.04 3.52
C HIS A 120 4.79 -9.12 3.05
N LEU A 121 3.75 -8.73 2.30
CA LEU A 121 2.86 -9.70 1.68
C LEU A 121 3.61 -10.41 0.55
N GLN A 122 3.72 -11.73 0.67
CA GLN A 122 4.25 -12.55 -0.40
C GLN A 122 3.18 -12.73 -1.48
N THR A 123 3.55 -12.41 -2.71
CA THR A 123 2.78 -12.72 -3.91
C THR A 123 3.31 -14.05 -4.43
N ASP A 124 2.43 -15.03 -4.67
CA ASP A 124 2.81 -16.41 -5.07
C ASP A 124 3.44 -16.49 -6.49
N ARG A 125 3.68 -15.35 -7.13
CA ARG A 125 4.41 -15.26 -8.40
C ARG A 125 5.79 -14.67 -8.16
N ALA A 126 6.74 -15.60 -8.18
CA ALA A 126 8.18 -15.44 -8.25
C ALA A 126 8.71 -14.04 -8.59
N GLN A 127 9.73 -13.64 -7.82
CA GLN A 127 10.84 -12.84 -8.31
C GLN A 127 11.15 -13.20 -9.78
N GLU A 128 10.85 -12.31 -10.73
CA GLU A 128 11.54 -12.25 -12.03
C GLU A 128 11.07 -11.01 -12.81
N GLU A 129 12.03 -10.10 -13.00
CA GLU A 129 12.15 -9.12 -14.10
C GLU A 129 11.26 -7.86 -14.12
N GLY A 130 11.89 -6.73 -13.75
CA GLY A 130 11.89 -5.53 -14.59
C GLY A 130 10.94 -4.39 -14.23
N VAL A 131 11.29 -3.58 -13.23
CA VAL A 131 10.96 -2.14 -13.24
C VAL A 131 12.20 -1.37 -12.83
N ALA A 132 12.77 -0.60 -13.77
CA ALA A 132 13.91 0.26 -13.50
C ALA A 132 13.54 1.35 -12.48
N ALA A 133 14.51 1.74 -11.64
CA ALA A 133 14.36 2.68 -10.53
C ALA A 133 14.00 4.13 -10.93
N ASP A 134 13.67 4.40 -12.19
CA ASP A 134 13.38 5.75 -12.71
C ASP A 134 11.96 5.94 -13.25
N GLY A 135 11.09 4.93 -13.13
CA GLY A 135 9.69 5.06 -13.55
C GLY A 135 9.48 5.12 -15.07
N SER A 136 10.46 4.67 -15.86
CA SER A 136 10.30 4.46 -17.31
C SER A 136 10.35 2.96 -17.68
N PHE A 137 9.61 2.55 -18.72
CA PHE A 137 9.52 1.15 -19.17
C PHE A 137 10.36 0.93 -20.43
N ALA A 138 11.10 -0.20 -20.46
CA ALA A 138 11.55 -0.88 -21.67
C ALA A 138 10.49 -1.90 -22.14
#